data_AF-A0AAV1ZUE6-F1
#
_entry.id   AF-A0AAV1ZUE6-F1
#
_cell.length_a   1.000
_cell.length_b   1.000
_cell.length_c   1.000
_cell.angle_alpha   90.00
_cell.angle_beta   90.00
_cell.angle_gamma   90.00
#
_symmetry.space_group_name_H-M   'P 1'
#
loop_
_entity.id
_entity.type
_entity.pdbx_description
1 polymer ?
#
loop_
_entity_poly.entity_id
_entity_poly.type
_entity_poly.pdbx_seq_one_letter_code
_entity_poly.pdbx_strand_id
1 'polypeptide(L)'
;MRIHTNERPYKCNICKRRFTCKSVLVIHMRIHTNERPYKCKFCKLSFTIKTNLLNHVRTHTNERPYQCEICHKTFKQKQHLNVHIRTHTNERPYECKICHKSFNTKQNLKQHMPIHTNERPYKCNFCCSNFKHRANLWHHKKTHKKETM
;
A
#
# COMPACT_ATOMS: atom_id res chain seq x y z
N MET A 1 -7.02 -15.93 28.55
CA MET A 1 -8.03 -15.82 27.47
C MET A 1 -8.15 -14.34 27.09
N ARG A 2 -7.57 -13.88 25.97
CA ARG A 2 -7.75 -12.49 25.51
C ARG A 2 -9.04 -12.45 24.70
N ILE A 3 -10.11 -11.98 25.31
CA ILE A 3 -11.39 -11.80 24.64
C ILE A 3 -11.19 -10.67 23.64
N HIS A 4 -11.16 -10.99 22.34
CA HIS A 4 -11.22 -9.98 21.29
C HIS A 4 -12.65 -9.45 21.23
N THR A 5 -13.05 -8.62 22.18
CA THR A 5 -14.23 -7.79 21.96
C THR A 5 -13.85 -6.85 20.81
N ASN A 6 -14.63 -6.85 19.72
CA ASN A 6 -14.45 -5.90 18.61
C ASN A 6 -14.81 -4.45 19.03
N GLU A 7 -14.89 -4.21 20.33
CA GLU A 7 -15.16 -2.92 20.94
C GLU A 7 -13.99 -1.98 20.66
N ARG A 8 -14.35 -0.75 20.28
CA ARG A 8 -13.41 0.34 20.03
C ARG A 8 -13.70 1.48 21.01
N PRO A 9 -13.43 1.30 22.30
CA PRO A 9 -13.85 2.28 23.31
C PRO A 9 -13.08 3.61 23.17
N TYR A 10 -11.83 3.57 22.72
CA TYR A 10 -10.96 4.74 22.66
C TYR A 10 -11.22 5.60 21.42
N LYS A 11 -11.66 6.84 21.60
CA LYS A 11 -12.01 7.76 20.51
C LYS A 11 -10.97 8.87 20.37
N CYS A 12 -10.53 9.15 19.14
CA CYS A 12 -9.75 10.32 18.81
C CYS A 12 -10.62 11.58 18.92
N ASN A 13 -10.14 12.60 19.64
CA ASN A 13 -10.85 13.86 19.80
C ASN A 13 -10.84 14.73 18.52
N ILE A 14 -9.85 14.57 17.64
CA ILE A 14 -9.69 15.33 16.39
C ILE A 14 -10.52 14.72 15.25
N CYS A 15 -10.20 13.49 14.81
CA CYS A 15 -10.88 12.87 13.65
C CYS A 15 -12.02 11.91 14.01
N LYS A 16 -12.37 11.81 15.31
CA LYS A 16 -13.46 10.96 15.85
C LYS A 16 -13.32 9.45 15.57
N ARG A 17 -12.22 8.99 14.97
CA ARG A 17 -11.90 7.56 14.79
C ARG A 17 -11.80 6.85 16.13
N ARG A 18 -12.20 5.57 16.14
CA ARG A 18 -12.19 4.73 17.34
C ARG A 18 -11.17 3.60 17.24
N PHE A 19 -10.55 3.25 18.36
CA PHE A 19 -9.47 2.28 18.49
C PHE A 19 -9.77 1.27 19.59
N THR A 20 -9.22 0.07 19.43
CA THR A 20 -9.41 -1.06 20.36
C THR A 20 -8.66 -0.87 21.68
N CYS A 21 -7.53 -0.17 21.67
CA CYS A 21 -6.75 0.10 22.87
C CYS A 21 -6.13 1.51 22.91
N LYS A 22 -5.83 1.98 24.12
CA LYS A 22 -5.25 3.32 24.37
C LYS A 22 -3.89 3.49 23.67
N SER A 23 -3.04 2.47 23.64
CA SER A 23 -1.72 2.55 22.99
C SER A 23 -1.82 2.81 21.49
N VAL A 24 -2.79 2.19 20.80
CA VAL A 24 -3.05 2.45 19.38
C VAL A 24 -3.61 3.85 19.17
N LEU A 25 -4.47 4.35 20.06
CA LEU A 25 -4.92 5.75 20.02
C LEU A 25 -3.74 6.71 20.16
N VAL A 26 -2.83 6.52 21.12
CA VAL A 26 -1.64 7.37 21.32
C VAL A 26 -0.77 7.38 20.06
N ILE A 27 -0.49 6.22 19.47
CA ILE A 27 0.25 6.14 18.21
C ILE A 27 -0.49 6.88 17.09
N HIS A 28 -1.81 6.75 17.00
CA HIS A 28 -2.61 7.46 16.02
C HIS A 28 -2.54 8.98 16.19
N MET A 29 -2.51 9.50 17.42
CA MET A 29 -2.42 10.94 17.68
C MET A 29 -1.17 11.57 17.04
N ARG A 30 -0.10 10.80 16.83
CA ARG A 30 1.12 11.26 16.12
C ARG A 30 0.86 11.73 14.69
N ILE A 31 -0.23 11.27 14.05
CA ILE A 31 -0.63 11.75 12.73
C ILE A 31 -1.09 13.21 12.80
N HIS A 32 -1.71 13.60 13.90
CA HIS A 32 -2.20 14.97 14.10
C HIS A 32 -1.09 15.93 14.56
N THR A 33 -0.15 15.45 15.37
CA THR A 33 0.99 16.24 15.84
C THR A 33 2.18 16.23 14.88
N ASN A 34 2.14 15.40 13.83
CA ASN A 34 3.26 15.11 12.94
C ASN A 34 4.51 14.54 13.64
N GLU A 35 4.38 14.03 14.87
CA GLU A 35 5.48 13.46 15.63
C GLU A 35 6.00 12.17 14.96
N ARG A 36 7.29 12.15 14.63
CA ARG A 36 7.94 11.00 13.98
C ARG A 36 9.21 10.61 14.75
N PRO A 37 9.09 9.91 15.90
CA PRO A 37 10.21 9.67 16.79
C PRO A 37 11.32 8.78 16.19
N TYR A 38 10.96 7.94 15.22
CA TYR A 38 11.84 6.89 14.72
C TYR A 38 12.55 7.37 13.46
N LYS A 39 13.76 7.90 13.63
CA LYS A 39 14.61 8.43 12.54
C LYS A 39 15.37 7.30 11.85
N CYS A 40 15.47 7.36 10.52
CA CYS A 40 16.34 6.47 9.76
C CYS A 40 17.80 6.92 9.90
N LYS A 41 18.71 5.95 10.09
CA LYS A 41 20.16 6.23 10.16
C LYS A 41 20.81 6.43 8.78
N PHE A 42 20.14 6.01 7.71
CA PHE A 42 20.68 6.05 6.34
C PHE A 42 20.12 7.21 5.50
N CYS A 43 19.03 7.85 5.94
CA CYS A 43 18.41 8.95 5.21
C CYS A 43 17.62 9.87 6.16
N LYS A 44 17.14 11.00 5.66
CA LYS A 44 16.40 12.01 6.44
C LYS A 44 14.97 11.60 6.82
N LEU A 45 14.51 10.40 6.43
CA LEU A 45 13.14 9.96 6.70
C LEU A 45 12.95 9.56 8.16
N SER A 46 11.80 9.94 8.71
CA SER A 46 11.36 9.59 10.06
C SER A 46 9.96 8.99 10.05
N PHE A 47 9.68 8.10 11.01
CA PHE A 47 8.47 7.29 11.07
C PHE A 47 7.76 7.44 12.43
N THR A 48 6.45 7.25 12.42
CA THR A 48 5.60 7.32 13.62
C THR A 48 5.66 6.05 14.48
N ILE A 49 6.06 4.92 13.89
CA ILE A 49 6.12 3.58 14.52
C ILE A 49 7.45 2.90 14.19
N LYS A 50 8.05 2.22 15.19
CA LYS A 50 9.33 1.51 15.07
C LYS A 50 9.32 0.43 13.99
N THR A 51 8.25 -0.35 13.86
CA THR A 51 8.12 -1.41 12.84
C THR A 51 8.20 -0.85 11.42
N ASN A 52 7.64 0.34 11.17
CA ASN A 52 7.74 1.01 9.88
C ASN A 52 9.17 1.46 9.58
N LEU A 53 9.89 1.97 10.60
CA LEU A 53 11.32 2.27 10.46
C LEU A 53 12.12 1.00 10.13
N LEU A 54 11.90 -0.11 10.83
CA LEU A 54 12.61 -1.37 10.57
C LEU A 54 12.35 -1.88 9.15
N ASN A 55 11.09 -1.86 8.71
CA ASN A 55 10.73 -2.23 7.34
C ASN A 55 11.36 -1.29 6.30
N HIS A 56 11.49 0.00 6.61
CA HIS A 56 12.17 0.97 5.75
C HIS A 56 13.68 0.73 5.72
N VAL A 57 14.33 0.41 6.85
CA VAL A 57 15.78 0.15 6.89
C VAL A 57 16.18 -0.98 5.93
N ARG A 58 15.31 -1.99 5.75
CA ARG A 58 15.51 -3.06 4.74
C ARG A 58 15.56 -2.54 3.29
N THR A 59 15.13 -1.32 3.00
CA THR A 59 15.33 -0.70 1.68
C THR A 59 16.78 -0.29 1.45
N HIS A 60 17.51 0.04 2.51
CA HIS A 60 18.94 0.40 2.45
C HIS A 60 19.83 -0.84 2.51
N THR A 61 19.54 -1.77 3.43
CA THR A 61 20.38 -2.98 3.63
C THR A 61 20.12 -4.09 2.62
N ASN A 62 19.03 -4.00 1.86
CA ASN A 62 18.53 -5.06 0.98
C ASN A 62 18.23 -6.40 1.65
N GLU A 63 18.15 -6.43 2.98
CA GLU A 63 17.77 -7.61 3.76
C GLU A 63 16.35 -8.09 3.39
N ARG A 64 16.21 -9.39 3.12
CA ARG A 64 14.96 -10.05 2.72
C ARG A 64 14.69 -11.28 3.60
N PRO A 65 14.28 -11.08 4.86
CA PRO A 65 14.23 -12.16 5.84
C PRO A 65 13.09 -13.17 5.62
N TYR A 66 12.17 -12.90 4.70
CA TYR A 66 11.02 -13.77 4.46
C TYR A 66 11.21 -14.55 3.17
N GLN A 67 11.42 -15.86 3.28
CA GLN A 67 11.64 -16.76 2.15
C GLN A 67 10.37 -17.54 1.81
N CYS A 68 10.09 -17.71 0.52
CA CYS A 68 9.08 -18.64 0.04
C CYS A 68 9.61 -20.06 0.12
N GLU A 69 8.89 -20.97 0.76
CA GLU A 69 9.31 -22.37 0.88
C GLU A 69 9.14 -23.13 -0.44
N ILE A 70 8.25 -22.69 -1.33
CA ILE A 70 7.95 -23.35 -2.60
C ILE A 70 9.01 -23.04 -3.68
N CYS A 71 9.47 -21.79 -3.78
CA CYS A 71 10.40 -21.36 -4.84
C CYS A 71 11.63 -20.60 -4.34
N HIS A 72 11.86 -20.58 -3.03
CA HIS A 72 13.00 -19.95 -2.35
C HIS A 72 13.18 -18.44 -2.59
N LYS A 73 12.22 -17.79 -3.25
CA LYS A 73 12.24 -16.34 -3.46
C LYS A 73 12.09 -15.59 -2.14
N THR A 74 12.92 -14.58 -1.93
CA THR A 74 12.97 -13.81 -0.68
C THR A 74 12.30 -12.43 -0.80
N PHE A 75 11.72 -11.96 0.31
CA PHE A 75 10.93 -10.74 0.43
C PHE A 75 11.35 -9.91 1.64
N LYS A 76 11.25 -8.58 1.52
CA LYS A 76 11.54 -7.62 2.60
C LYS A 76 10.46 -7.60 3.70
N GLN A 77 9.25 -8.08 3.40
CA GLN A 77 8.09 -8.03 4.31
C GLN A 77 7.23 -9.29 4.18
N LYS A 78 6.71 -9.80 5.31
CA LYS A 78 5.86 -11.00 5.39
C LYS A 78 4.60 -10.89 4.53
N GLN A 79 3.96 -9.71 4.51
CA GLN A 79 2.76 -9.50 3.68
C GLN A 79 3.01 -9.70 2.19
N HIS A 80 4.20 -9.34 1.69
CA HIS A 80 4.56 -9.55 0.28
C HIS A 80 4.81 -11.03 -0.01
N LEU A 81 5.42 -11.75 0.93
CA LEU A 81 5.53 -13.20 0.85
C LEU A 81 4.15 -13.87 0.81
N ASN A 82 3.22 -13.49 1.70
CA ASN A 82 1.87 -14.06 1.70
C ASN A 82 1.13 -13.82 0.38
N VAL A 83 1.22 -12.61 -0.18
CA VAL A 83 0.66 -12.31 -1.50
C VAL A 83 1.34 -13.13 -2.60
N HIS A 84 2.65 -13.32 -2.52
CA HIS A 84 3.37 -14.15 -3.47
C HIS A 84 2.97 -15.63 -3.37
N ILE A 85 2.75 -16.18 -2.18
CA ILE A 85 2.31 -17.58 -2.01
C ILE A 85 1.00 -17.85 -2.80
N ARG A 86 0.12 -16.85 -2.91
CA ARG A 86 -1.10 -16.95 -3.74
C ARG A 86 -0.84 -17.18 -5.23
N THR A 87 0.36 -16.89 -5.73
CA THR A 87 0.72 -17.21 -7.12
C THR A 87 1.03 -18.69 -7.31
N HIS A 88 1.37 -19.40 -6.24
CA HIS A 88 1.57 -20.85 -6.27
C HIS A 88 0.25 -21.60 -6.05
N THR A 89 -0.60 -21.10 -5.14
CA THR A 89 -1.89 -21.74 -4.83
C THR A 89 -3.03 -21.33 -5.77
N ASN A 90 -2.79 -20.35 -6.66
CA ASN A 90 -3.81 -19.71 -7.48
C ASN A 90 -4.98 -19.07 -6.69
N GLU A 91 -4.81 -18.82 -5.39
CA GLU A 91 -5.82 -18.19 -4.55
C GLU A 91 -6.09 -16.73 -5.01
N ARG A 92 -7.36 -16.40 -5.27
CA ARG A 92 -7.78 -15.07 -5.72
C ARG A 92 -8.94 -14.53 -4.90
N PRO A 93 -8.70 -14.05 -3.66
CA PRO A 93 -9.78 -13.71 -2.71
C PRO A 93 -10.59 -12.47 -3.07
N TYR A 94 -10.15 -11.69 -4.05
CA TYR A 94 -10.74 -10.39 -4.36
C TYR A 94 -11.48 -10.45 -5.69
N GLU A 95 -12.79 -10.61 -5.63
CA GLU A 95 -13.65 -10.70 -6.79
C GLU A 95 -14.21 -9.33 -7.21
N CYS A 96 -14.24 -9.06 -8.51
CA CYS A 96 -14.99 -7.96 -9.08
C CYS A 96 -16.48 -8.29 -9.09
N LYS A 97 -17.29 -7.50 -8.40
CA LYS A 97 -18.75 -7.71 -8.33
C LYS A 97 -19.50 -7.41 -9.63
N ILE A 98 -18.83 -6.82 -10.63
CA ILE A 98 -19.45 -6.44 -11.92
C ILE A 98 -19.22 -7.52 -12.98
N CYS A 99 -18.03 -8.11 -13.05
CA CYS A 99 -17.69 -9.12 -14.06
C CYS A 99 -17.17 -10.44 -13.48
N HIS A 100 -17.25 -10.64 -12.16
CA HIS A 100 -16.83 -11.84 -11.44
C HIS A 100 -15.35 -12.23 -11.60
N LYS A 101 -14.54 -11.35 -12.21
CA LYS A 101 -13.11 -11.56 -12.35
C LYS A 101 -12.44 -11.46 -10.98
N SER A 102 -11.68 -12.50 -10.63
CA SER A 102 -10.99 -12.60 -9.35
C SER A 102 -9.51 -12.23 -9.42
N PHE A 103 -9.01 -11.61 -8.35
CA PHE A 103 -7.65 -11.07 -8.21
C PHE A 103 -7.00 -11.56 -6.92
N ASN A 104 -5.67 -11.71 -6.93
CA ASN A 104 -4.87 -12.11 -5.77
C ASN A 104 -4.61 -10.97 -4.76
N THR A 105 -4.85 -9.72 -5.16
CA THR A 105 -4.70 -8.53 -4.31
C THR A 105 -5.86 -7.54 -4.50
N LYS A 106 -6.21 -6.84 -3.42
CA LYS A 106 -7.19 -5.74 -3.44
C LYS A 106 -6.77 -4.58 -4.35
N GLN A 107 -5.46 -4.31 -4.44
CA GLN A 107 -4.94 -3.25 -5.32
C GLN A 107 -5.18 -3.56 -6.80
N ASN A 108 -4.97 -4.81 -7.22
CA ASN A 108 -5.24 -5.23 -8.59
C ASN A 108 -6.74 -5.10 -8.92
N LEU A 109 -7.62 -5.50 -7.99
CA LEU A 109 -9.06 -5.26 -8.14
C LEU A 109 -9.37 -3.75 -8.27
N LYS A 110 -8.80 -2.90 -7.41
CA LYS A 110 -9.00 -1.44 -7.48
C LYS A 110 -8.53 -0.86 -8.83
N GLN A 111 -7.40 -1.33 -9.36
CA GLN A 111 -6.88 -0.91 -10.65
C GLN A 111 -7.74 -1.41 -11.82
N HIS A 112 -8.46 -2.52 -11.64
CA HIS A 112 -9.38 -3.07 -12.62
C HIS A 112 -10.71 -2.30 -12.72
N MET A 113 -11.22 -1.75 -11.61
CA MET A 113 -12.52 -1.05 -11.56
C MET A 113 -12.75 0.03 -12.64
N PRO A 114 -11.76 0.88 -13.04
CA PRO A 114 -11.94 1.88 -14.10
C PRO A 114 -12.34 1.32 -15.47
N ILE A 115 -12.22 0.01 -15.69
CA ILE A 115 -12.71 -0.63 -16.91
C ILE A 115 -14.24 -0.57 -16.97
N HIS A 116 -14.94 -0.67 -15.84
CA HIS A 116 -16.40 -0.68 -15.77
C HIS A 116 -17.01 0.72 -15.71
N THR A 117 -16.33 1.67 -15.04
CA THR A 117 -16.85 3.04 -14.88
C THR A 117 -16.45 3.98 -16.01
N ASN A 118 -15.58 3.53 -16.93
CA ASN A 118 -14.91 4.38 -17.92
C ASN A 118 -14.14 5.58 -17.33
N GLU A 119 -13.94 5.62 -16.02
CA GLU A 119 -13.15 6.65 -15.36
C GLU A 119 -11.71 6.63 -15.89
N ARG A 120 -11.19 7.82 -16.20
CA ARG A 120 -9.80 8.02 -16.63
C ARG A 120 -9.11 8.93 -15.62
N PRO A 121 -8.82 8.45 -14.40
CA PRO A 121 -8.37 9.30 -13.30
C PRO A 121 -6.97 9.89 -13.49
N TYR A 122 -6.21 9.40 -14.49
CA TYR A 122 -4.84 9.84 -14.72
C TYR A 122 -4.78 10.86 -15.86
N LYS A 123 -4.77 12.15 -15.52
CA LYS A 123 -4.67 13.26 -16.46
C LYS A 123 -3.22 13.56 -16.88
N CYS A 124 -3.01 13.89 -18.15
CA CYS A 124 -1.77 14.48 -18.62
C CYS A 124 -1.71 15.97 -18.27
N ASN A 125 -0.54 16.44 -17.85
CA ASN A 125 -0.36 17.86 -17.51
C ASN A 125 0.13 18.69 -18.71
N PHE A 126 0.50 18.04 -19.82
CA PHE A 126 0.96 18.68 -21.04
C PHE A 126 -0.11 18.73 -22.13
N CYS A 127 -1.21 17.96 -21.98
CA CYS A 127 -2.33 17.96 -22.91
C CYS A 127 -3.63 17.49 -22.24
N CYS A 128 -4.76 17.54 -22.96
CA CYS A 128 -6.08 17.17 -22.43
C CYS A 128 -6.34 15.65 -22.33
N SER A 129 -5.33 14.81 -22.58
CA SER A 129 -5.48 13.35 -22.54
C SER A 129 -5.59 12.79 -21.12
N ASN A 130 -6.53 11.85 -20.95
CA ASN A 130 -6.76 11.13 -19.70
C ASN A 130 -6.61 9.62 -19.92
N PHE A 131 -6.13 8.89 -18.90
CA PHE A 131 -5.80 7.47 -18.99
C PHE A 131 -6.44 6.66 -17.85
N LYS A 132 -6.80 5.38 -18.14
CA LYS A 132 -7.31 4.42 -17.14
C LYS A 132 -6.23 3.91 -16.19
N HIS A 133 -4.97 3.89 -16.62
CA HIS A 133 -3.84 3.39 -15.82
C HIS A 133 -2.65 4.36 -15.83
N ARG A 134 -1.92 4.42 -14.70
CA ARG A 134 -0.73 5.26 -14.53
C ARG A 134 0.40 4.92 -15.51
N ALA A 135 0.55 3.64 -15.85
CA ALA A 135 1.56 3.18 -16.82
C ALA A 135 1.33 3.80 -18.21
N ASN A 136 0.07 3.84 -18.66
CA ASN A 136 -0.30 4.43 -19.94
C ASN A 136 0.00 5.93 -19.96
N LEU A 137 -0.34 6.64 -18.87
CA LEU A 137 0.03 8.06 -18.72
C LEU A 137 1.55 8.25 -18.74
N TRP A 138 2.32 7.39 -18.07
CA TRP A 138 3.78 7.49 -18.07
C TRP A 138 4.38 7.28 -19.46
N HIS A 139 3.89 6.29 -20.22
CA HIS A 139 4.33 6.06 -21.59
C HIS A 139 3.95 7.25 -22.49
N HIS A 140 2.72 7.74 -22.39
CA HIS A 140 2.27 8.94 -23.10
C HIS A 140 3.12 10.17 -22.76
N LYS A 141 3.47 10.40 -21.49
CA LYS A 141 4.35 11.52 -21.10
C LYS A 141 5.72 11.48 -21.78
N LYS A 142 6.18 10.32 -22.26
CA LYS A 142 7.43 10.24 -23.03
C LYS A 142 7.31 10.78 -24.45
N THR A 143 6.11 10.82 -25.04
CA THR A 143 5.93 11.38 -26.39
C THR A 143 6.15 12.89 -26.37
N HIS A 144 5.63 13.60 -25.35
CA HIS A 144 5.87 15.03 -25.13
C HIS A 144 7.35 15.40 -24.95
N LYS A 145 8.18 14.49 -24.45
CA LYS A 145 9.63 14.73 -24.29
C LYS A 145 10.41 14.61 -25.60
N LYS A 146 9.85 13.95 -26.61
CA LYS A 146 10.45 13.81 -27.94
C LYS A 146 10.11 14.99 -28.86
N GLU A 147 9.09 15.77 -28.50
CA GLU A 147 8.62 16.93 -29.27
C GLU A 147 9.29 18.25 -28.82
N THR A 148 10.13 18.22 -27.77
CA THR A 148 10.81 19.39 -27.19
C THR A 148 12.33 19.40 -27.42
N MET A 149 12.83 18.67 -28.43
CA MET A 149 14.20 18.76 -28.96
C MET A 149 14.13 19.04 -30.45
#